data_AF-A0A0B7C1V8-F1
#
_entry.id   AF-A0A0B7C1V8-F1
#
_cell.length_a   1.000
_cell.length_b   1.000
_cell.length_c   1.000
_cell.angle_alpha   90.00
_cell.angle_beta   90.00
_cell.angle_gamma   90.00
#
_symmetry.space_group_name_H-M   'P 1'
#
loop_
_entity.id
_entity.type
_entity.pdbx_description
1 polymer ?
#
loop_
_entity_poly.entity_id
_entity_poly.type
_entity_poly.pdbx_seq_one_letter_code
_entity_poly.pdbx_strand_id
1 'polypeptide(L)' 'SVVDVYEHKASGTKLIKLYNPWGNGEWKGAWSDGSSEWSTIPQNSVIAPIKDDGKFYVSLSDFMKYFSQ' A
#
# COMPACT_ATOMS: atom_id res chain seq x y z
N SER A 1 -7.62 3.22 -8.93
CA SER A 1 -8.80 3.17 -8.05
C SER A 1 -8.43 2.66 -6.67
N VAL A 2 -9.11 3.15 -5.63
CA VAL A 2 -9.01 2.57 -4.28
C VAL A 2 -9.69 1.20 -4.31
N VAL A 3 -8.98 0.18 -3.82
CA VAL A 3 -9.45 -1.21 -3.77
C VAL A 3 -9.82 -1.62 -2.36
N ASP A 4 -9.02 -1.21 -1.37
CA ASP A 4 -9.18 -1.64 0.02
C ASP A 4 -8.49 -0.66 0.99
N VAL A 5 -8.85 -0.71 2.26
CA VAL A 5 -8.22 0.05 3.34
C VAL A 5 -7.93 -0.87 4.51
N TYR A 6 -6.65 -0.93 4.89
CA TYR A 6 -6.17 -1.69 6.04
C TYR A 6 -5.77 -0.75 7.17
N GLU A 7 -6.17 -1.09 8.40
CA GLU A 7 -5.79 -0.35 9.60
C GLU A 7 -5.10 -1.26 10.61
N HIS A 8 -3.81 -1.02 10.84
CA HIS A 8 -3.06 -1.71 11.88
C HIS A 8 -3.37 -1.10 13.25
N LYS A 9 -4.25 -1.75 14.01
CA LYS A 9 -4.73 -1.22 15.31
C LYS A 9 -3.61 -0.98 16.34
N ALA A 10 -2.53 -1.77 16.30
CA ALA A 10 -1.45 -1.65 17.27
C ALA A 10 -0.57 -0.40 17.04
N SER A 11 -0.32 -0.03 15.78
CA SER A 11 0.47 1.16 15.43
C SER A 11 -0.37 2.37 15.01
N GLY A 12 -1.66 2.19 14.79
CA GLY A 12 -2.54 3.21 14.18
C GLY A 12 -2.28 3.44 12.69
N THR A 13 -1.46 2.61 12.05
CA THR A 13 -1.09 2.79 10.63
C THR A 13 -2.28 2.47 9.73
N LYS A 14 -2.70 3.43 8.90
CA LYS A 14 -3.71 3.22 7.85
C LYS A 14 -3.03 3.10 6.49
N LEU A 15 -3.24 1.97 5.84
CA LEU A 15 -2.78 1.67 4.48
C LEU A 15 -3.96 1.64 3.53
N ILE A 16 -3.75 2.20 2.34
CA ILE A 16 -4.72 2.18 1.25
C ILE A 16 -4.17 1.31 0.15
N LYS A 17 -4.95 0.32 -0.27
CA LYS A 17 -4.66 -0.49 -1.44
C LYS A 17 -5.20 0.23 -2.67
N LEU A 18 -4.31 0.50 -3.62
CA LEU A 18 -4.62 1.12 -4.89
C LEU A 18 -4.45 0.12 -6.03
N TYR A 19 -5.16 0.37 -7.12
CA TYR A 19 -5.01 -0.34 -8.38
C TYR A 19 -4.83 0.63 -9.54
N ASN A 20 -3.73 0.44 -10.27
CA ASN A 20 -3.39 1.10 -11.51
C ASN A 20 -3.75 0.18 -12.70
N PRO A 21 -4.85 0.46 -13.43
CA PRO A 21 -5.31 -0.39 -14.53
C PRO A 21 -4.42 -0.32 -15.78
N TRP A 22 -3.46 0.63 -15.85
CA TRP A 22 -2.56 0.78 -16.99
C TRP A 22 -1.32 -0.11 -16.90
N GLY A 23 -1.15 -0.85 -15.79
CA GLY A 23 -0.10 -1.87 -15.63
C GLY A 23 1.33 -1.33 -15.65
N ASN A 24 1.51 -0.02 -15.58
CA ASN A 24 2.81 0.63 -15.58
C ASN A 24 2.91 1.60 -14.40
N GLY A 25 3.90 1.38 -13.53
CA GLY A 25 4.19 2.28 -12.42
C GLY A 25 3.45 1.89 -11.14
N GLU A 26 4.10 1.08 -10.32
CA GLU A 26 3.72 0.82 -8.93
C GLU A 26 4.41 1.80 -7.99
N TRP A 27 3.84 1.94 -6.79
CA TRP A 27 4.42 2.76 -5.74
C TRP A 27 5.79 2.22 -5.32
N LYS A 28 6.77 3.12 -5.17
CA LYS A 28 8.17 2.80 -4.80
C LYS A 28 8.60 3.39 -3.45
N GLY A 29 7.66 3.95 -2.70
CA GLY A 29 7.91 4.53 -1.38
C GLY A 29 7.59 3.55 -0.25
N ALA A 30 7.36 4.06 0.95
CA ALA A 30 6.94 3.25 2.09
C ALA A 30 5.71 2.40 1.71
N TRP A 31 5.73 1.11 2.09
CA TRP A 31 4.70 0.12 1.76
C TRP A 31 4.66 -0.34 0.30
N SER A 32 5.68 -0.01 -0.50
CA SER A 32 5.89 -0.65 -1.81
C SER A 32 6.21 -2.14 -1.66
N ASP A 33 6.16 -2.86 -2.77
CA ASP A 33 6.68 -4.21 -2.89
C ASP A 33 8.16 -4.20 -2.44
N GLY A 34 8.50 -5.00 -1.43
CA GLY A 34 9.85 -5.08 -0.85
C GLY A 34 10.23 -4.01 0.20
N SER A 35 9.30 -3.12 0.57
CA SER A 35 9.53 -2.11 1.62
C SER A 35 9.77 -2.75 2.99
N SER A 36 10.73 -2.22 3.75
CA SER A 36 11.07 -2.71 5.10
C SER A 36 9.93 -2.53 6.11
N GLU A 37 9.03 -1.60 5.83
CA GLU A 37 7.90 -1.21 6.67
C GLU A 37 6.92 -2.37 6.86
N TRP A 38 6.87 -3.32 5.92
CA TRP A 38 6.13 -4.57 6.06
C TRP A 38 6.54 -5.39 7.28
N SER A 39 7.78 -5.26 7.77
CA SER A 39 8.23 -5.93 9.00
C SER A 39 7.49 -5.47 10.27
N THR A 40 6.83 -4.31 10.21
CA THR A 40 6.08 -3.74 11.35
C THR A 40 4.64 -4.25 11.44
N ILE A 41 4.17 -4.97 10.41
CA ILE A 41 2.83 -5.55 10.36
C ILE A 41 2.96 -7.08 10.33
N PRO A 42 2.14 -7.82 11.10
CA PRO A 42 2.12 -9.27 11.03
C PRO A 42 1.86 -9.76 9.59
N GLN A 43 2.67 -10.71 9.12
CA GLN A 43 2.63 -11.22 7.73
C GLN A 43 1.27 -11.83 7.32
N ASN A 44 0.44 -12.20 8.29
CA ASN A 44 -0.91 -12.72 8.09
C ASN A 44 -2.00 -11.64 8.01
N SER A 45 -1.68 -10.37 8.29
CA SER A 45 -2.65 -9.29 8.35
C SER A 45 -2.82 -8.55 7.03
N VAL A 46 -1.77 -8.50 6.22
CA VAL A 46 -1.78 -7.92 4.88
C VAL A 46 -0.93 -8.79 3.97
N ILE A 47 -1.49 -9.24 2.85
CA ILE A 47 -0.70 -9.84 1.80
C ILE A 47 -0.10 -8.68 1.02
N ALA A 48 1.19 -8.40 1.27
CA ALA A 48 1.97 -7.54 0.40
C ALA A 48 1.88 -8.13 -1.03
N PRO A 49 1.49 -7.34 -2.04
CA PRO A 49 1.59 -7.78 -3.42
C PRO A 49 3.08 -8.05 -3.67
N ILE A 50 3.38 -9.15 -4.33
CA ILE A 50 4.72 -9.42 -4.84
C ILE A 50 4.51 -9.70 -6.33
N LYS A 51 3.87 -8.76 -7.01
CA LYS A 51 3.47 -8.91 -8.40
C LYS A 51 3.22 -7.55 -9.01
N ASP A 52 3.84 -7.32 -10.16
CA ASP A 52 3.60 -6.18 -11.03
C ASP A 52 2.26 -6.36 -11.76
N ASP A 53 1.17 -6.29 -10.99
CA ASP A 53 -0.20 -6.36 -11.48
C ASP A 53 -0.91 -4.99 -11.35
N GLY A 54 -0.17 -3.96 -10.96
CA GLY A 54 -0.66 -2.60 -10.76
C GLY A 54 -1.33 -2.40 -9.41
N LYS A 55 -1.34 -3.39 -8.49
CA LYS A 55 -1.88 -3.24 -7.15
C LYS A 55 -0.78 -2.98 -6.15
N PHE A 56 -0.87 -1.85 -5.45
CA PHE A 56 0.14 -1.46 -4.46
C PHE A 56 -0.50 -0.83 -3.23
N TYR A 57 0.24 -0.82 -2.12
CA TYR A 57 -0.17 -0.15 -0.90
C TYR A 57 0.55 1.19 -0.75
N VAL A 58 -0.16 2.15 -0.18
CA VAL A 58 0.39 3.44 0.25
C VAL A 58 -0.11 3.78 1.64
N SER A 59 0.64 4.57 2.39
CA SER A 59 0.11 5.14 3.64
C SER A 59 -1.02 6.13 3.33
N LEU A 60 -1.96 6.34 4.27
CA LEU A 60 -2.98 7.37 4.12
C LEU A 60 -2.35 8.77 3.87
N SER A 61 -1.24 9.07 4.54
CA SER A 61 -0.48 10.31 4.32
C SER A 61 0.05 10.43 2.89
N ASP A 62 0.63 9.36 2.33
CA ASP A 62 1.14 9.36 0.96
C ASP A 62 -0.01 9.40 -0.06
N PHE A 63 -1.11 8.72 0.22
CA PHE A 63 -2.32 8.82 -0.58
C PHE A 63 -2.80 10.27 -0.69
N MET A 64 -2.91 10.96 0.45
CA MET A 64 -3.30 12.38 0.47
C MET A 64 -2.29 13.25 -0.27
N LYS A 65 -1.00 12.96 -0.15
CA LYS A 65 0.05 13.77 -0.78
C LYS A 65 0.13 13.60 -2.30
N TYR A 66 -0.02 12.38 -2.81
CA TYR A 66 0.29 12.04 -4.21
C TYR A 66 -0.93 11.69 -5.06
N PHE A 67 -2.07 11.36 -4.46
CA PHE A 67 -3.22 10.77 -5.18
C PHE A 67 -4.57 11.45 -4.89
N SER A 68 -4.65 12.46 -4.01
CA SER A 68 -5.92 13.10 -3.62
C SER A 68 -6.34 14.31 -4.47
N GLN A 69 -5.80 14.46 -5.68
CA GLN A 69 -6.22 15.51 -6.63
C GLN A 69 -7.50 15.16 -7.38
#